data_AF-A0A2I0MJQ6-F1
#
_entry.id   AF-A0A2I0MJQ6-F1
#
_cell.length_a   1.000
_cell.length_b   1.000
_cell.length_c   1.000
_cell.angle_alpha   90.00
_cell.angle_beta   90.00
_cell.angle_gamma   90.00
#
_symmetry.space_group_name_H-M   'P 1'
#
loop_
_entity.id
_entity.type
_entity.pdbx_description
1 polymer ?
#
loop_
_entity_poly.entity_id
_entity_poly.type
_entity_poly.pdbx_seq_one_letter_code
_entity_poly.pdbx_strand_id
1 'polypeptide(L)'
;MRAQSVPRIVPRNTAPQHGAPAFPPKRRRSALCACAPGRARRRKVVKSAIEEYHKKKAVNHLSENLQYMLKRRLVADKAITEQVLAQIRGRKSKDQPPKKVAKKKPQGTVFTEEDFRKFEREYFGRP
;
A
#
# COMPACT_ATOMS: atom_id res chain seq x y z
N MET A 1 -22.61 -13.58 37.41
CA MET A 1 -22.13 -12.82 36.22
C MET A 1 -20.69 -12.42 36.45
N ARG A 2 -19.74 -12.90 35.64
CA ARG A 2 -18.32 -12.58 35.80
C ARG A 2 -17.82 -12.00 34.47
N ALA A 3 -17.56 -10.69 34.47
CA ALA A 3 -17.04 -9.99 33.31
C ALA A 3 -15.60 -10.45 33.03
N GLN A 4 -15.35 -10.95 31.83
CA GLN A 4 -13.99 -11.26 31.36
C GLN A 4 -13.34 -9.96 30.88
N SER A 5 -12.29 -9.53 31.57
CA SER A 5 -11.49 -8.37 31.21
C SER A 5 -10.57 -8.70 30.03
N VAL A 6 -10.75 -7.99 28.91
CA VAL A 6 -9.87 -8.09 27.74
C VAL A 6 -8.60 -7.26 27.97
N PRO A 7 -7.38 -7.77 27.70
CA PRO A 7 -6.17 -7.00 27.86
C PRO A 7 -6.05 -5.89 26.81
N ARG A 8 -5.81 -4.67 27.29
CA ARG A 8 -5.56 -3.48 26.47
C ARG A 8 -4.14 -3.56 25.89
N ILE A 9 -4.02 -3.70 24.59
CA ILE A 9 -2.72 -3.66 23.89
C ILE A 9 -2.29 -2.19 23.78
N VAL A 10 -1.24 -1.82 24.51
CA VAL A 10 -0.54 -0.53 24.33
C VAL A 10 0.57 -0.68 23.29
N PRO A 11 0.72 0.25 22.33
CA PRO A 11 1.83 0.21 21.40
C PRO A 11 3.15 0.51 22.12
N ARG A 12 4.13 -0.39 21.93
CA ARG A 12 5.50 -0.25 22.43
C ARG A 12 6.25 0.72 21.50
N ASN A 13 6.34 1.99 21.88
CA ASN A 13 7.14 2.98 21.16
C ASN A 13 8.63 2.64 21.33
N THR A 14 9.25 2.06 20.31
CA THR A 14 10.72 1.97 20.21
C THR A 14 11.19 3.01 19.20
N ALA A 15 11.60 4.18 19.70
CA ALA A 15 12.27 5.19 18.89
C ALA A 15 13.62 4.66 18.38
N PRO A 16 14.00 4.88 17.12
CA PRO A 16 15.34 4.55 16.65
C PRO A 16 16.31 5.62 17.19
N GLN A 17 17.25 5.20 18.04
CA GLN A 17 18.37 6.06 18.43
C GLN A 17 19.31 6.22 17.23
N HIS A 18 19.17 7.33 16.51
CA HIS A 18 20.16 7.76 15.53
C HIS A 18 21.40 8.29 16.24
N GLY A 19 22.39 7.43 16.45
CA GLY A 19 23.74 7.84 16.85
C GLY A 19 24.42 8.57 15.71
N ALA A 20 24.80 9.84 15.93
CA ALA A 20 25.58 10.63 14.99
C ALA A 20 26.99 10.02 14.80
N PRO A 21 27.55 9.98 13.57
CA PRO A 21 28.93 9.56 13.39
C PRO A 21 29.87 10.70 13.81
N ALA A 22 30.65 10.46 14.86
CA ALA A 22 31.75 11.34 15.25
C ALA A 22 32.90 11.21 14.23
N PHE A 23 33.14 12.27 13.45
CA PHE A 23 34.31 12.36 12.57
C PHE A 23 35.60 12.58 13.39
N PRO A 24 36.70 11.84 13.15
CA PRO A 24 37.96 12.12 13.83
C PRO A 24 38.67 13.35 13.25
N PRO A 25 39.42 14.13 14.06
CA PRO A 25 40.11 15.32 13.57
C PRO A 25 41.28 14.96 12.64
N LYS A 26 41.40 15.68 11.52
CA LYS A 26 42.53 15.61 10.59
C LYS A 26 43.82 16.07 11.29
N ARG A 27 44.65 15.14 11.76
CA ARG A 27 46.03 15.46 12.18
C ARG A 27 46.86 15.76 10.94
N ARG A 28 47.16 17.04 10.72
CA ARG A 28 48.25 17.48 9.84
C ARG A 28 49.56 16.96 10.44
N ARG A 29 50.33 16.17 9.69
CA ARG A 29 51.75 15.90 9.99
C ARG A 29 52.59 16.68 9.00
N SER A 30 53.42 17.56 9.56
CA SER A 30 54.37 18.41 8.88
C SER A 30 55.61 17.63 8.40
N ALA A 31 56.09 18.07 7.23
CA ALA A 31 57.47 18.17 6.75
C ALA A 31 58.55 17.12 7.14
N LEU A 32 59.14 16.54 6.07
CA LEU A 32 60.55 16.21 5.85
C LEU A 32 61.31 15.32 6.85
N CYS A 33 61.82 14.16 6.36
CA CYS A 33 63.26 13.88 6.39
C CYS A 33 63.67 12.64 5.56
N ALA A 34 64.60 12.89 4.62
CA ALA A 34 65.76 12.10 4.18
C ALA A 34 65.63 10.64 3.67
N CYS A 35 66.17 10.45 2.46
CA CYS A 35 66.67 9.19 1.92
C CYS A 35 67.71 8.55 2.86
N ALA A 36 67.59 7.25 3.10
CA ALA A 36 68.71 6.39 3.52
C ALA A 36 68.44 4.95 3.03
N PRO A 37 69.35 4.32 2.25
CA PRO A 37 69.23 2.93 1.84
C PRO A 37 69.74 2.03 2.97
N GLY A 38 69.01 0.95 3.25
CA GLY A 38 69.37 -0.02 4.29
C GLY A 38 68.39 -0.03 5.45
N ARG A 39 67.24 -0.68 5.26
CA ARG A 39 66.45 -1.19 6.39
C ARG A 39 66.00 -2.60 6.06
N ALA A 40 66.36 -3.52 6.95
CA ALA A 40 65.87 -4.90 6.99
C ALA A 40 64.40 -4.93 6.58
N ARG A 41 64.09 -5.74 5.56
CA ARG A 41 62.74 -5.91 5.01
C ARG A 41 61.89 -6.57 6.09
N ARG A 42 61.39 -5.75 7.05
CA ARG A 42 60.41 -6.19 8.03
C ARG A 42 59.32 -6.85 7.21
N ARG A 43 59.10 -8.15 7.44
CA ARG A 43 58.05 -8.94 6.79
C ARG A 43 56.71 -8.28 7.14
N LYS A 44 56.31 -7.28 6.36
CA LYS A 44 54.98 -6.69 6.43
C LYS A 44 54.06 -7.81 6.00
N VAL A 45 53.37 -8.41 6.97
CA VAL A 45 52.30 -9.36 6.69
C VAL A 45 51.25 -8.58 5.91
N VAL A 46 51.20 -8.82 4.60
CA VAL A 46 50.21 -8.23 3.73
C VAL A 46 48.90 -8.90 4.09
N LYS A 47 48.07 -8.22 4.89
CA LYS A 47 46.68 -8.64 5.05
C LYS A 47 46.05 -8.53 3.68
N SER A 48 45.43 -9.60 3.21
CA SER A 48 44.78 -9.57 1.91
C SER A 48 43.67 -8.52 1.96
N ALA A 49 43.66 -7.61 0.98
CA ALA A 49 42.67 -6.54 0.92
C ALA A 49 41.23 -7.11 0.85
N ILE A 50 41.11 -8.33 0.30
CA ILE A 50 39.86 -9.08 0.17
C ILE A 50 39.34 -9.54 1.54
N GLU A 51 40.20 -10.08 2.41
CA GLU A 51 39.79 -10.48 3.77
C GLU A 51 39.40 -9.29 4.64
N GLU A 52 40.12 -8.17 4.51
CA GLU A 52 39.74 -6.95 5.23
C GLU A 52 38.41 -6.40 4.74
N TYR A 53 38.12 -6.50 3.43
CA TYR A 53 36.86 -6.08 2.85
C TYR A 53 35.70 -6.91 3.40
N HIS A 54 35.81 -8.23 3.45
CA HIS A 54 34.74 -9.09 4.01
C HIS A 54 34.47 -8.79 5.49
N LYS A 55 35.48 -8.44 6.28
CA LYS A 55 35.33 -8.07 7.71
C LYS A 55 34.62 -6.73 7.91
N LYS A 56 34.84 -5.78 7.00
CA LYS A 56 34.27 -4.42 7.07
C LYS A 56 32.97 -4.28 6.27
N LYS A 57 32.57 -5.30 5.52
CA LYS A 57 31.39 -5.28 4.67
C LYS A 57 30.14 -5.16 5.55
N ALA A 58 29.30 -4.18 5.24
CA ALA A 58 28.01 -4.02 5.90
C ALA A 58 27.11 -5.23 5.61
N VAL A 59 26.23 -5.55 6.57
CA VAL A 59 25.24 -6.62 6.43
C VAL A 59 24.33 -6.29 5.25
N ASN A 60 24.18 -7.26 4.32
CA ASN A 60 23.33 -7.09 3.16
C ASN A 60 21.93 -7.65 3.46
N HIS A 61 20.96 -6.76 3.58
CA HIS A 61 19.55 -7.10 3.85
C HIS A 61 18.71 -7.26 2.57
N LEU A 62 19.32 -7.32 1.38
CA LEU A 62 18.59 -7.37 0.12
C LEU A 62 17.61 -8.55 0.04
N SER A 63 18.04 -9.75 0.46
CA SER A 63 17.18 -10.95 0.46
C SER A 63 16.00 -10.81 1.43
N GLU A 64 16.25 -10.33 2.64
CA GLU A 64 15.24 -10.09 3.67
C GLU A 64 14.22 -9.04 3.24
N ASN A 65 14.70 -7.95 2.61
CA ASN A 65 13.87 -6.89 2.06
C ASN A 65 13.01 -7.39 0.90
N LEU A 66 13.59 -8.18 -0.02
CA LEU A 66 12.84 -8.79 -1.11
C LEU A 66 11.78 -9.75 -0.57
N GLN A 67 12.12 -10.55 0.43
CA GLN A 67 11.17 -11.43 1.09
C GLN A 67 10.03 -10.62 1.72
N TYR A 68 10.31 -9.50 2.39
CA TYR A 68 9.31 -8.60 2.96
C TYR A 68 8.39 -7.98 1.89
N MET A 69 8.97 -7.44 0.81
CA MET A 69 8.22 -6.79 -0.27
C MET A 69 7.35 -7.78 -1.04
N LEU A 70 7.86 -8.98 -1.29
CA LEU A 70 7.19 -10.02 -2.08
C LEU A 70 6.24 -10.88 -1.26
N LYS A 71 6.38 -10.94 0.08
CA LYS A 71 5.46 -11.64 0.99
C LYS A 71 4.00 -11.18 0.85
N ARG A 72 3.74 -9.96 0.39
CA ARG A 72 2.38 -9.42 0.23
C ARG A 72 1.66 -9.84 -1.06
N ARG A 73 2.22 -10.72 -1.90
CA ARG A 73 1.49 -11.35 -3.01
C ARG A 73 0.54 -12.48 -2.55
N LEU A 74 -0.03 -12.36 -1.34
CA LEU A 74 -1.04 -13.28 -0.85
C LEU A 74 -2.39 -12.86 -1.42
N VAL A 75 -2.83 -13.59 -2.44
CA VAL A 75 -4.23 -13.56 -2.89
C VAL A 75 -5.04 -14.15 -1.76
N ALA A 76 -5.93 -13.35 -1.16
CA ALA A 76 -6.82 -13.85 -0.11
C ALA A 76 -7.65 -15.01 -0.67
N ASP A 77 -7.91 -16.03 0.17
CA ASP A 77 -8.66 -17.20 -0.25
C ASP A 77 -10.00 -16.78 -0.86
N LYS A 78 -10.35 -17.39 -1.99
CA LYS A 78 -11.54 -17.05 -2.77
C LYS A 78 -12.79 -17.08 -1.89
N ALA A 79 -12.90 -18.07 -1.02
CA ALA A 79 -13.98 -18.20 -0.04
C ALA A 79 -14.12 -16.98 0.89
N ILE A 80 -13.00 -16.46 1.41
CA ILE A 80 -12.99 -15.29 2.30
C ILE A 80 -13.39 -14.03 1.51
N THR A 81 -12.88 -13.88 0.29
CA THR A 81 -13.24 -12.74 -0.57
C THR A 81 -14.72 -12.76 -0.96
N GLU A 82 -15.27 -13.93 -1.26
CA GLU A 82 -16.68 -14.12 -1.56
C GLU A 82 -17.57 -13.85 -0.35
N GLN A 83 -17.15 -14.25 0.85
CA GLN A 83 -17.85 -13.95 2.10
C GLN A 83 -17.91 -12.44 2.37
N VAL A 84 -16.79 -11.73 2.20
CA VAL A 84 -16.74 -10.27 2.33
C VAL A 84 -17.62 -9.59 1.28
N LEU A 85 -17.57 -10.05 0.02
CA LEU A 85 -18.43 -9.52 -1.04
C LEU A 85 -19.92 -9.78 -0.74
N ALA A 86 -20.28 -10.95 -0.21
CA ALA A 86 -21.64 -11.28 0.16
C ALA A 86 -22.18 -10.38 1.28
N GLN A 87 -21.35 -10.03 2.27
CA GLN A 87 -21.70 -9.08 3.33
C GLN A 87 -21.88 -7.64 2.82
N ILE A 88 -21.12 -7.26 1.79
CA ILE A 88 -21.16 -5.92 1.19
C ILE A 88 -22.33 -5.78 0.20
N ARG A 89 -22.69 -6.87 -0.49
CA ARG A 89 -23.79 -6.92 -1.46
C ARG A 89 -25.11 -6.51 -0.81
N GLY A 90 -25.95 -5.79 -1.56
CA GLY A 90 -27.28 -5.35 -1.13
C GLY A 90 -27.32 -3.98 -0.44
N ARG A 91 -26.17 -3.44 0.02
CA ARG A 91 -26.09 -2.06 0.52
C ARG A 91 -26.04 -1.01 -0.58
N LYS A 92 -25.55 -1.36 -1.77
CA LYS A 92 -25.49 -0.46 -2.93
C LYS A 92 -26.67 -0.72 -3.87
N SER A 93 -27.25 0.33 -4.42
CA SER A 93 -28.33 0.23 -5.42
C SER A 93 -27.92 -0.57 -6.66
N LYS A 94 -26.62 -0.66 -6.98
CA LYS A 94 -26.09 -1.42 -8.12
C LYS A 94 -26.15 -2.94 -7.90
N ASP A 95 -26.10 -3.38 -6.64
CA ASP A 95 -26.11 -4.81 -6.29
C ASP A 95 -27.55 -5.34 -6.14
N GLN A 96 -28.55 -4.46 -6.11
CA GLN A 96 -29.94 -4.87 -6.06
C GLN A 96 -30.39 -5.32 -7.45
N PRO A 97 -30.91 -6.55 -7.59
CA PRO A 97 -31.48 -6.98 -8.85
C PRO A 97 -32.60 -6.01 -9.24
N PRO A 98 -32.71 -5.61 -10.52
CA PRO A 98 -33.71 -4.66 -10.96
C PRO A 98 -35.08 -5.23 -10.61
N LYS A 99 -35.77 -4.58 -9.66
CA LYS A 99 -37.13 -4.95 -9.29
C LYS A 99 -37.96 -4.82 -10.56
N LYS A 100 -38.39 -5.96 -11.11
CA LYS A 100 -39.29 -6.06 -12.25
C LYS A 100 -40.69 -5.60 -11.83
N VAL A 101 -40.82 -4.33 -11.45
CA VAL A 101 -42.12 -3.70 -11.34
C VAL A 101 -42.48 -3.35 -12.77
N ALA A 102 -43.41 -4.11 -13.35
CA ALA A 102 -44.06 -3.72 -14.59
C ALA A 102 -44.53 -2.27 -14.41
N LYS A 103 -43.92 -1.35 -15.16
CA LYS A 103 -44.29 0.07 -15.12
C LYS A 103 -45.78 0.14 -15.40
N LYS A 104 -46.58 0.47 -14.37
CA LYS A 104 -48.00 0.72 -14.57
C LYS A 104 -48.09 1.90 -15.52
N LYS A 105 -48.91 1.75 -16.56
CA LYS A 105 -49.23 2.84 -17.48
C LYS A 105 -49.70 4.05 -16.63
N PRO A 106 -49.32 5.28 -16.96
CA PRO A 106 -49.72 6.45 -16.19
C PRO A 106 -51.24 6.66 -16.32
N GLN A 107 -52.01 6.05 -15.41
CA GLN A 107 -53.46 6.22 -15.24
C GLN A 107 -53.77 7.50 -14.46
N GLY A 108 -53.10 8.60 -14.80
CA GLY A 108 -53.16 9.85 -14.02
C GLY A 108 -53.10 11.10 -14.90
N THR A 109 -53.35 10.97 -16.20
CA THR A 109 -53.55 12.13 -17.06
C THR A 109 -55.04 12.34 -17.24
N VAL A 110 -55.50 13.53 -16.84
CA VAL A 110 -56.88 14.00 -17.01
C VAL A 110 -57.26 14.10 -18.49
N PHE A 111 -56.27 14.15 -19.37
CA PHE A 111 -56.46 14.15 -20.81
C PHE A 111 -56.18 12.76 -21.35
N THR A 112 -57.21 12.11 -21.85
CA THR A 112 -57.11 10.87 -22.61
C THR A 112 -56.97 11.18 -24.10
N GLU A 113 -56.42 10.23 -24.86
CA GLU A 113 -56.30 10.35 -26.32
C GLU A 113 -57.68 10.59 -26.99
N GLU A 114 -58.75 10.09 -26.38
CA GLU A 114 -60.12 10.31 -26.85
C GLU A 114 -60.57 11.76 -26.67
N ASP A 115 -60.14 12.42 -25.58
CA ASP A 115 -60.40 13.85 -25.35
C ASP A 115 -59.67 14.71 -26.38
N PHE A 116 -58.45 14.33 -26.76
CA PHE A 116 -57.68 15.02 -27.79
C PHE A 116 -58.37 14.93 -29.15
N ARG A 117 -58.86 13.74 -29.53
CA ARG A 117 -59.63 13.54 -30.77
C ARG A 117 -60.93 14.33 -30.80
N LYS A 118 -61.59 14.48 -29.65
CA LYS A 118 -62.80 15.30 -29.54
C LYS A 118 -62.46 16.78 -29.75
N PHE A 119 -61.40 17.27 -29.12
CA PHE A 119 -60.90 18.64 -29.30
C PHE A 119 -60.51 18.92 -30.76
N GLU A 120 -59.82 17.99 -31.41
CA GLU A 120 -59.45 18.13 -32.82
C GLU A 120 -60.66 18.25 -33.73
N ARG A 121 -61.72 17.45 -33.52
CA ARG A 121 -62.94 17.53 -34.33
C ARG A 121 -63.73 18.81 -34.08
N GLU A 122 -63.72 19.31 -32.85
CA GLU A 122 -64.45 20.51 -32.45
C GLU A 122 -63.79 21.79 -33.02
N TYR A 123 -62.45 21.82 -33.08
CA TYR A 123 -61.72 23.00 -33.56
C TYR A 123 -61.25 22.90 -35.01
N PHE A 124 -60.83 21.73 -35.46
CA PHE A 124 -60.35 21.47 -36.81
C PHE A 124 -61.37 20.69 -37.63
N GLY A 125 -62.65 20.68 -37.24
CA GLY A 125 -63.74 20.14 -38.06
C GLY A 125 -63.61 20.64 -39.49
N ARG A 126 -63.05 19.79 -40.33
CA ARG A 126 -62.75 20.06 -41.72
C ARG A 126 -63.31 18.90 -42.53
N PRO A 127 -63.62 19.10 -43.81
CA PRO A 127 -63.30 18.07 -44.78
C PRO A 127 -61.78 17.90 -44.87
#